data_AF-A0A7S2FHG5-F1
#
_entry.id   AF-A0A7S2FHG5-F1
#
_cell.length_a   1.000
_cell.length_b   1.000
_cell.length_c   1.000
_cell.angle_alpha   90.00
_cell.angle_beta   90.00
_cell.angle_gamma   90.00
#
_symmetry.space_group_name_H-M   'P 1'
#
loop_
_entity.id
_entity.type
_entity.pdbx_description
1 polymer ?
#
loop_
_entity_poly.entity_id
_entity_poly.type
_entity_poly.pdbx_seq_one_letter_code
_entity_poly.pdbx_strand_id
1 'polypeptide(L)'
;AMAQEESQLDAPAGNDDCDVAWSTELSSQAFAEKVSEVIFKKGYCMIQMESEFEPEEYRQDAMQAAKRRGDWELPKPEFETAFLGYGSKSKVVWLNDSLKLTSEDPSEPDPLLHYTRSVGVFSTMLLPIVRDMLGFRPGTHLSGTMLRMPVGGAWEDQGLEQEPLTEEEVRKGWVENHLDFIQRRKLCMMYMIDNSGGS
;
A
#
# COMPACT_ATOMS: atom_id res chain seq x y z
N ALA A 1 20.43 -44.07 3.34
CA ALA A 1 21.08 -42.81 3.74
C ALA A 1 20.86 -41.81 2.61
N MET A 2 19.83 -40.97 2.74
CA MET A 2 19.55 -39.86 1.83
C MET A 2 19.87 -38.60 2.61
N ALA A 3 20.88 -37.86 2.16
CA ALA A 3 21.23 -36.57 2.72
C ALA A 3 20.18 -35.56 2.25
N GLN A 4 19.51 -34.90 3.20
CA GLN A 4 18.72 -33.71 2.95
C GLN A 4 19.69 -32.57 2.69
N GLU A 5 19.62 -32.02 1.49
CA GLU A 5 20.29 -30.78 1.09
C GLU A 5 19.46 -29.64 1.70
N GLU A 6 19.79 -29.26 2.94
CA GLU A 6 19.27 -28.05 3.56
C GLU A 6 19.82 -26.86 2.76
N SER A 7 18.95 -26.26 1.93
CA SER A 7 19.18 -24.95 1.36
C SER A 7 19.25 -23.94 2.51
N GLN A 8 20.47 -23.70 2.99
CA GLN A 8 20.79 -22.57 3.85
C GLN A 8 20.55 -21.30 3.04
N LEU A 9 19.38 -20.68 3.27
CA LEU A 9 19.21 -19.26 2.97
C LEU A 9 20.10 -18.50 3.95
N ASP A 10 21.27 -18.10 3.48
CA ASP A 10 22.10 -17.13 4.18
C ASP A 10 21.28 -15.86 4.45
N ALA A 11 21.20 -15.46 5.72
CA ALA A 11 20.66 -14.16 6.08
C ALA A 11 21.61 -13.07 5.54
N PRO A 12 21.12 -12.09 4.76
CA PRO A 12 21.99 -11.04 4.26
C PRO A 12 22.55 -10.24 5.43
N ALA A 13 23.88 -10.11 5.46
CA ALA A 13 24.59 -9.26 6.40
C ALA A 13 24.36 -7.78 6.02
N GLY A 14 23.29 -7.17 6.52
CA GLY A 14 23.00 -5.74 6.38
C GLY A 14 21.49 -5.46 6.31
N ASN A 15 20.98 -4.64 7.25
CA ASN A 15 19.58 -4.30 7.53
C ASN A 15 18.72 -5.41 8.19
N ASP A 16 18.92 -5.58 9.50
CA ASP A 16 18.13 -6.46 10.40
C ASP A 16 16.63 -6.11 10.54
N ASP A 17 16.13 -5.11 9.81
CA ASP A 17 14.75 -4.59 9.95
C ASP A 17 13.77 -5.09 8.88
N CYS A 18 14.25 -5.85 7.88
CA CYS A 18 13.41 -6.38 6.80
C CYS A 18 13.25 -7.90 6.89
N ASP A 19 12.02 -8.40 6.63
CA ASP A 19 11.72 -9.84 6.70
C ASP A 19 12.03 -10.54 5.36
N VAL A 20 11.80 -9.86 4.24
CA VAL A 20 12.00 -10.39 2.88
C VAL A 20 12.51 -9.28 1.96
N ALA A 21 13.47 -9.58 1.08
CA ALA A 21 13.85 -8.70 -0.01
C ALA A 21 13.08 -9.05 -1.29
N TRP A 22 12.55 -8.04 -1.98
CA TRP A 22 11.94 -8.18 -3.30
C TRP A 22 13.04 -8.34 -4.35
N SER A 23 13.38 -9.59 -4.67
CA SER A 23 14.47 -9.93 -5.58
C SER A 23 13.97 -10.55 -6.88
N THR A 24 14.69 -10.31 -7.99
CA THR A 24 14.46 -11.02 -9.27
C THR A 24 14.89 -12.49 -9.23
N GLU A 25 15.69 -12.89 -8.24
CA GLU A 25 16.20 -14.27 -8.15
C GLU A 25 15.11 -15.28 -7.80
N LEU A 26 14.06 -14.85 -7.09
CA LEU A 26 12.92 -15.69 -6.73
C LEU A 26 11.84 -15.63 -7.82
N SER A 27 11.25 -16.80 -8.10
CA SER A 27 10.00 -16.81 -8.87
C SER A 27 8.92 -16.07 -8.09
N SER A 28 7.96 -15.45 -8.78
CA SER A 28 6.86 -14.73 -8.13
C SER A 28 6.06 -15.61 -7.16
N GLN A 29 5.98 -16.91 -7.44
CA GLN A 29 5.35 -17.88 -6.54
C GLN A 29 6.20 -18.10 -5.27
N ALA A 30 7.50 -18.40 -5.41
CA ALA A 30 8.38 -18.63 -4.27
C ALA A 30 8.45 -17.38 -3.35
N PHE A 31 8.48 -16.20 -3.95
CA PHE A 31 8.41 -14.93 -3.23
C PHE A 31 7.10 -14.79 -2.45
N ALA A 32 5.95 -15.02 -3.09
CA ALA A 32 4.64 -14.93 -2.45
C ALA A 32 4.45 -15.98 -1.33
N GLU A 33 5.00 -17.19 -1.48
CA GLU A 33 5.02 -18.23 -0.45
C GLU A 33 5.83 -17.77 0.77
N LYS A 34 7.03 -17.24 0.55
CA LYS A 34 7.90 -16.71 1.62
C LYS A 34 7.23 -15.58 2.39
N VAL A 35 6.64 -14.60 1.69
CA VAL A 35 5.89 -13.51 2.33
C VAL A 35 4.71 -14.09 3.13
N SER A 36 3.92 -14.99 2.54
CA SER A 36 2.75 -15.58 3.20
C SER A 36 3.13 -16.37 4.46
N GLU A 37 4.27 -17.06 4.45
CA GLU A 37 4.82 -17.75 5.62
C GLU A 37 5.18 -16.77 6.74
N VAL A 38 5.83 -15.66 6.42
CA VAL A 38 6.17 -14.61 7.40
C VAL A 38 4.90 -14.00 7.99
N ILE A 39 3.92 -13.62 7.14
CA ILE A 39 2.63 -13.07 7.60
C ILE A 39 1.92 -14.07 8.52
N PHE A 40 1.88 -15.35 8.15
CA PHE A 40 1.25 -16.38 8.96
C PHE A 40 1.88 -16.50 10.35
N LYS A 41 3.22 -16.44 10.44
CA LYS A 41 3.96 -16.58 11.70
C LYS A 41 3.93 -15.31 12.56
N LYS A 42 4.11 -14.14 11.94
CA LYS A 42 4.39 -12.86 12.63
C LYS A 42 3.16 -11.94 12.70
N GLY A 43 2.17 -12.15 11.82
CA GLY A 43 1.03 -11.28 11.62
C GLY A 43 1.32 -10.06 10.71
N TYR A 44 2.57 -9.87 10.29
CA TYR A 44 3.00 -8.82 9.35
C TYR A 44 4.28 -9.24 8.62
N CYS A 45 4.63 -8.55 7.54
CA CYS A 45 5.87 -8.76 6.79
C CYS A 45 6.39 -7.41 6.29
N MET A 46 7.63 -7.07 6.61
CA MET A 46 8.35 -5.93 6.04
C MET A 46 9.12 -6.40 4.80
N ILE A 47 8.87 -5.76 3.66
CA ILE A 47 9.50 -6.11 2.39
C ILE A 47 10.46 -4.98 2.00
N GLN A 48 11.72 -5.32 1.81
CA GLN A 48 12.71 -4.41 1.25
C GLN A 48 12.62 -4.43 -0.28
N MET A 49 12.44 -3.26 -0.89
CA MET A 49 12.53 -3.12 -2.35
C MET A 49 14.00 -2.90 -2.71
N GLU A 50 14.56 -3.69 -3.62
CA GLU A 50 15.94 -3.45 -4.07
C GLU A 50 16.01 -2.15 -4.87
N SER A 51 17.08 -1.38 -4.65
CA SER A 51 17.28 -0.07 -5.29
C SER A 51 17.37 -0.14 -6.82
N GLU A 52 17.67 -1.31 -7.37
CA GLU A 52 17.68 -1.55 -8.81
C GLU A 52 16.28 -1.44 -9.45
N PHE A 53 15.21 -1.73 -8.69
CA PHE A 53 13.84 -1.59 -9.16
C PHE A 53 13.26 -0.19 -9.00
N GLU A 54 13.84 0.59 -8.08
CA GLU A 54 13.34 1.92 -7.73
C GLU A 54 14.49 2.94 -7.71
N PRO A 55 14.88 3.45 -8.88
CA PRO A 55 15.83 4.55 -8.96
C PRO A 55 15.32 5.76 -8.17
N GLU A 56 16.23 6.44 -7.47
CA GLU A 56 15.92 7.64 -6.67
C GLU A 56 15.12 8.70 -7.44
N GLU A 57 15.34 8.82 -8.75
CA GLU A 57 14.61 9.75 -9.62
C GLU A 57 13.10 9.46 -9.66
N TYR A 58 12.70 8.19 -9.75
CA TYR A 58 11.29 7.79 -9.78
C TYR A 58 10.58 8.16 -8.47
N ARG A 59 11.29 7.94 -7.36
CA ARG A 59 10.84 8.27 -6.02
C ARG A 59 10.64 9.78 -5.86
N GLN A 60 11.61 10.57 -6.32
CA GLN A 60 11.52 12.03 -6.30
C GLN A 60 10.37 12.54 -7.17
N ASP A 61 10.20 12.01 -8.37
CA ASP A 61 9.13 12.38 -9.28
C ASP A 61 7.74 12.06 -8.71
N ALA A 62 7.58 10.89 -8.09
CA ALA A 62 6.35 10.52 -7.40
C ALA A 62 6.06 11.39 -6.19
N MET A 63 7.08 11.73 -5.40
CA MET A 63 6.93 12.67 -4.28
C MET A 63 6.53 14.06 -4.74
N GLN A 64 7.10 14.55 -5.85
CA GLN A 64 6.71 15.82 -6.44
C GLN A 64 5.28 15.76 -7.01
N ALA A 65 4.92 14.68 -7.70
CA ALA A 65 3.58 14.46 -8.24
C ALA A 65 2.54 14.46 -7.11
N ALA A 66 2.79 13.76 -6.02
CA ALA A 66 1.96 13.77 -4.82
C ALA A 66 1.81 15.20 -4.26
N LYS A 67 2.92 15.93 -4.06
CA LYS A 67 2.88 17.31 -3.55
C LYS A 67 2.09 18.28 -4.43
N ARG A 68 2.10 18.09 -5.76
CA ARG A 68 1.37 18.93 -6.72
C ARG A 68 -0.14 18.66 -6.76
N ARG A 69 -0.62 17.57 -6.15
CA ARG A 69 -2.05 17.28 -6.10
C ARG A 69 -2.81 18.33 -5.29
N GLY A 70 -3.97 18.73 -5.81
CA GLY A 70 -4.88 19.66 -5.15
C GLY A 70 -6.18 19.03 -4.64
N ASP A 71 -6.39 17.74 -4.89
CA ASP A 71 -7.60 16.98 -4.57
C ASP A 71 -7.48 16.19 -3.26
N TRP A 72 -6.64 16.66 -2.35
CA TRP A 72 -6.46 16.04 -1.05
C TRP A 72 -7.72 16.14 -0.20
N GLU A 73 -8.07 15.04 0.46
CA GLU A 73 -9.17 14.98 1.41
C GLU A 73 -8.65 14.57 2.78
N LEU A 74 -9.26 15.09 3.85
CA LEU A 74 -9.11 14.49 5.17
C LEU A 74 -10.15 13.38 5.32
N PRO A 75 -9.75 12.19 5.78
CA PRO A 75 -10.73 11.17 6.14
C PRO A 75 -11.71 11.72 7.17
N LYS A 76 -12.99 11.38 6.98
CA LYS A 76 -14.03 11.68 7.98
C LYS A 76 -13.64 11.01 9.31
N PRO A 77 -13.84 11.67 10.46
CA PRO A 77 -13.43 11.13 11.77
C PRO A 77 -13.95 9.71 12.04
N GLU A 78 -15.18 9.44 11.59
CA GLU A 78 -15.86 8.16 11.74
C GLU A 78 -15.17 7.02 10.99
N PHE A 79 -14.42 7.33 9.92
CA PHE A 79 -13.78 6.36 9.05
C PHE A 79 -12.27 6.30 9.22
N GLU A 80 -11.64 7.39 9.68
CA GLU A 80 -10.18 7.55 9.79
C GLU A 80 -9.52 6.37 10.49
N THR A 81 -10.04 6.00 11.67
CA THR A 81 -9.40 4.98 12.52
C THR A 81 -9.32 3.62 11.83
N ALA A 82 -10.32 3.28 11.00
CA ALA A 82 -10.30 2.01 10.28
C ALA A 82 -9.23 2.00 9.18
N PHE A 83 -8.98 3.12 8.50
CA PHE A 83 -8.03 3.21 7.39
C PHE A 83 -6.60 3.51 7.84
N LEU A 84 -6.43 4.50 8.71
CA LEU A 84 -5.14 5.11 9.02
C LEU A 84 -4.68 4.89 10.47
N GLY A 85 -5.56 4.37 11.31
CA GLY A 85 -5.36 4.29 12.76
C GLY A 85 -5.76 5.57 13.47
N TYR A 86 -5.57 5.59 14.80
CA TYR A 86 -6.04 6.68 15.65
C TYR A 86 -5.15 7.93 15.53
N GLY A 87 -5.76 9.10 15.34
CA GLY A 87 -5.08 10.39 15.38
C GLY A 87 -4.08 10.59 14.24
N SER A 88 -4.41 10.05 13.06
CA SER A 88 -3.56 10.17 11.89
C SER A 88 -3.61 11.61 11.36
N LYS A 89 -2.49 12.32 11.45
CA LYS A 89 -2.35 13.65 10.85
C LYS A 89 -2.00 13.52 9.37
N SER A 90 -2.89 12.90 8.62
CA SER A 90 -2.65 12.55 7.23
C SER A 90 -3.84 12.89 6.35
N LYS A 91 -3.53 13.40 5.17
CA LYS A 91 -4.45 13.60 4.07
C LYS A 91 -4.33 12.46 3.09
N VAL A 92 -5.41 12.14 2.40
CA VAL A 92 -5.49 11.00 1.49
C VAL A 92 -6.07 11.41 0.14
N VAL A 93 -5.71 10.63 -0.88
CA VAL A 93 -6.36 10.63 -2.19
C VAL A 93 -6.55 9.18 -2.62
N TRP A 94 -7.74 8.86 -3.11
CA TRP A 94 -7.99 7.56 -3.74
C TRP A 94 -7.49 7.59 -5.19
N LEU A 95 -6.43 6.82 -5.45
CA LEU A 95 -5.95 6.51 -6.79
C LEU A 95 -6.90 5.47 -7.39
N ASN A 96 -7.99 5.94 -7.99
CA ASN A 96 -8.91 5.05 -8.70
C ASN A 96 -8.20 4.43 -9.92
N ASP A 97 -8.51 3.17 -10.25
CA ASP A 97 -7.98 2.49 -11.46
C ASP A 97 -8.26 3.25 -12.75
N SER A 98 -9.30 4.09 -12.75
CA SER A 98 -9.41 5.20 -13.68
C SER A 98 -8.53 6.36 -13.18
N LEU A 99 -7.22 6.26 -13.38
CA LEU A 99 -6.41 7.47 -13.53
C LEU A 99 -7.02 8.22 -14.71
N LYS A 100 -8.00 9.09 -14.42
CA LYS A 100 -8.25 10.24 -15.24
C LYS A 100 -6.89 10.91 -15.26
N LEU A 101 -6.19 10.76 -16.37
CA LEU A 101 -4.95 11.46 -16.69
C LEU A 101 -5.23 12.93 -16.35
N THR A 102 -4.85 13.35 -15.14
CA THR A 102 -4.93 14.75 -14.73
C THR A 102 -3.78 15.52 -15.37
N SER A 103 -2.85 14.83 -16.03
CA SER A 103 -2.01 15.47 -17.02
C SER A 103 -2.90 15.88 -18.18
N GLU A 104 -2.98 17.20 -18.39
CA GLU A 104 -3.52 17.78 -19.63
C GLU A 104 -2.78 17.22 -20.87
N ASP A 105 -1.57 16.69 -20.64
CA ASP A 105 -0.76 15.98 -21.63
C ASP A 105 -0.83 14.45 -21.43
N PRO A 106 -1.50 13.70 -22.33
CA PRO A 106 -1.53 12.24 -22.30
C PRO A 106 -0.17 11.59 -22.60
N SER A 107 0.87 12.36 -22.93
CA SER A 107 2.22 11.85 -23.19
C SER A 107 3.10 11.72 -21.95
N GLU A 108 2.77 12.38 -20.84
CA GLU A 108 3.53 12.25 -19.60
C GLU A 108 2.94 11.13 -18.71
N PRO A 109 3.71 10.06 -18.41
CA PRO A 109 3.25 9.00 -17.52
C PRO A 109 3.15 9.51 -16.09
N ASP A 110 2.03 9.23 -15.41
CA ASP A 110 1.86 9.55 -13.97
C ASP A 110 2.89 8.76 -13.12
N PRO A 111 3.82 9.43 -12.42
CA PRO A 111 4.83 8.77 -11.59
C PRO A 111 4.22 7.90 -10.48
N LEU A 112 3.01 8.21 -10.00
CA LEU A 112 2.33 7.44 -8.93
C LEU A 112 1.75 6.11 -9.43
N LEU A 113 1.58 5.97 -10.75
CA LEU A 113 1.06 4.74 -11.35
C LEU A 113 2.02 3.57 -11.18
N HIS A 114 3.32 3.82 -11.13
CA HIS A 114 4.33 2.79 -10.84
C HIS A 114 4.01 2.07 -9.52
N TYR A 115 3.84 2.82 -8.43
CA TYR A 115 3.55 2.29 -7.10
C TYR A 115 2.19 1.59 -7.01
N THR A 116 1.18 2.16 -7.64
CA THR A 116 -0.15 1.54 -7.73
C THR A 116 -0.08 0.19 -8.43
N ARG A 117 0.68 0.10 -9.54
CA ARG A 117 0.92 -1.16 -10.25
C ARG A 117 1.72 -2.14 -9.42
N SER A 118 2.76 -1.70 -8.70
CA SER A 118 3.56 -2.59 -7.84
C SER A 118 2.70 -3.26 -6.76
N VAL A 119 1.83 -2.50 -6.08
CA VAL A 119 0.87 -3.05 -5.11
C VAL A 119 -0.12 -4.01 -5.80
N GLY A 120 -0.63 -3.65 -6.98
CA GLY A 120 -1.54 -4.49 -7.76
C GLY A 120 -0.91 -5.82 -8.21
N VAL A 121 0.30 -5.77 -8.73
CA VAL A 121 1.10 -6.93 -9.15
C VAL A 121 1.35 -7.82 -7.93
N PHE A 122 1.79 -7.27 -6.81
CA PHE A 122 2.03 -8.03 -5.59
C PHE A 122 0.76 -8.72 -5.09
N SER A 123 -0.37 -7.99 -5.06
CA SER A 123 -1.64 -8.57 -4.65
C SER A 123 -2.04 -9.76 -5.53
N THR A 124 -1.75 -9.69 -6.82
CA THR A 124 -2.04 -10.75 -7.79
C THR A 124 -1.15 -11.97 -7.55
N MET A 125 0.12 -11.76 -7.20
CA MET A 125 1.05 -12.83 -6.83
C MET A 125 0.59 -13.59 -5.58
N LEU A 126 -0.05 -12.90 -4.63
CA LEU A 126 -0.56 -13.50 -3.40
C LEU A 126 -1.84 -14.33 -3.61
N LEU A 127 -2.69 -13.98 -4.59
CA LEU A 127 -3.99 -14.63 -4.84
C LEU A 127 -3.98 -16.18 -4.79
N PRO A 128 -3.05 -16.90 -5.45
CA PRO A 128 -3.05 -18.36 -5.43
C PRO A 128 -2.73 -18.97 -4.06
N ILE A 129 -2.05 -18.24 -3.17
CA ILE A 129 -1.44 -18.79 -1.95
C ILE A 129 -2.24 -18.42 -0.69
N VAL A 130 -2.82 -17.23 -0.65
CA VAL A 130 -3.47 -16.69 0.56
C VAL A 130 -4.62 -17.56 1.09
N ARG A 131 -5.30 -18.32 0.22
CA ARG A 131 -6.37 -19.23 0.66
C ARG A 131 -5.81 -20.33 1.55
N ASP A 132 -4.74 -20.96 1.10
CA ASP A 132 -4.21 -22.16 1.73
C ASP A 132 -3.30 -21.80 2.91
N MET A 133 -2.58 -20.68 2.83
CA MET A 133 -1.68 -20.24 3.91
C MET A 133 -2.34 -19.31 4.94
N LEU A 134 -3.18 -18.36 4.50
CA LEU A 134 -3.76 -17.35 5.40
C LEU A 134 -5.24 -17.63 5.74
N GLY A 135 -5.82 -18.68 5.17
CA GLY A 135 -7.16 -19.16 5.54
C GLY A 135 -8.31 -18.26 5.10
N PHE A 136 -8.10 -17.36 4.14
CA PHE A 136 -9.17 -16.52 3.59
C PHE A 136 -9.18 -16.51 2.06
N ARG A 137 -10.37 -16.37 1.47
CA ARG A 137 -10.51 -16.20 0.02
C ARG A 137 -10.43 -14.72 -0.31
N PRO A 138 -9.40 -14.26 -1.06
CA PRO A 138 -9.31 -12.87 -1.47
C PRO A 138 -10.45 -12.54 -2.44
N GLY A 139 -10.89 -11.28 -2.42
CA GLY A 139 -11.72 -10.75 -3.50
C GLY A 139 -10.94 -10.73 -4.82
N THR A 140 -11.64 -10.81 -5.94
CA THR A 140 -11.02 -10.69 -7.28
C THR A 140 -10.65 -9.26 -7.65
N HIS A 141 -11.08 -8.28 -6.84
CA HIS A 141 -10.86 -6.86 -7.07
C HIS A 141 -10.30 -6.24 -5.79
N LEU A 142 -9.28 -5.40 -5.94
CA LEU A 142 -8.82 -4.51 -4.88
C LEU A 142 -9.81 -3.35 -4.74
N SER A 143 -10.03 -2.89 -3.51
CA SER A 143 -10.93 -1.77 -3.22
C SER A 143 -10.32 -0.40 -3.56
N GLY A 144 -9.50 -0.32 -4.61
CA GLY A 144 -8.70 0.86 -4.98
C GLY A 144 -7.40 0.99 -4.18
N THR A 145 -6.57 1.96 -4.57
CA THR A 145 -5.30 2.28 -3.92
C THR A 145 -5.38 3.66 -3.29
N MET A 146 -4.98 3.78 -2.03
CA MET A 146 -5.02 5.06 -1.30
C MET A 146 -3.61 5.63 -1.20
N LEU A 147 -3.41 6.83 -1.74
CA LEU A 147 -2.22 7.63 -1.49
C LEU A 147 -2.41 8.39 -0.18
N ARG A 148 -1.40 8.36 0.69
CA ARG A 148 -1.38 9.02 1.99
C ARG A 148 -0.21 9.97 2.07
N MET A 149 -0.44 11.18 2.56
CA MET A 149 0.63 12.13 2.91
C MET A 149 0.40 12.73 4.30
N PRO A 150 1.48 13.06 5.04
CA PRO A 150 1.37 13.88 6.23
C PRO A 150 0.80 15.27 5.90
N VAL A 151 0.05 15.85 6.84
CA VAL A 151 -0.35 17.27 6.77
C VAL A 151 0.90 18.13 7.03
N GLY A 152 1.21 19.04 6.11
CA GLY A 152 2.46 19.79 6.00
C GLY A 152 2.61 20.97 6.96
N GLY A 153 1.67 21.19 7.88
CA GLY A 153 1.79 22.18 8.96
C GLY A 153 0.50 22.93 9.26
N ALA A 154 0.57 23.87 10.20
CA ALA A 154 -0.60 24.57 10.75
C ALA A 154 -1.42 25.36 9.71
N TRP A 155 -0.81 25.80 8.61
CA TRP A 155 -1.51 26.50 7.53
C TRP A 155 -2.41 25.56 6.72
N GLU A 156 -1.98 24.31 6.53
CA GLU A 156 -2.76 23.30 5.84
C GLU A 156 -3.86 22.76 6.74
N ASP A 157 -3.56 22.64 8.04
CA ASP A 157 -4.50 22.24 9.09
C ASP A 157 -5.70 23.22 9.21
N GLN A 158 -5.48 24.52 8.97
CA GLN A 158 -6.57 25.52 8.96
C GLN A 158 -7.44 25.46 7.70
N GLY A 159 -6.91 24.95 6.59
CA GLY A 159 -7.65 24.82 5.33
C GLY A 159 -8.39 23.51 5.18
N LEU A 160 -8.02 22.50 5.96
CA LEU A 160 -8.60 21.17 5.94
C LEU A 160 -9.33 20.91 7.26
N GLU A 161 -10.61 21.28 7.33
CA GLU A 161 -11.46 20.89 8.46
C GLU A 161 -12.10 19.54 8.19
N GLN A 162 -12.01 18.63 9.17
CA GLN A 162 -12.77 17.39 9.15
C GLN A 162 -14.25 17.70 9.33
N GLU A 163 -15.01 17.63 8.24
CA GLU A 163 -16.46 17.73 8.31
C GLU A 163 -17.06 16.39 8.78
N PRO A 164 -18.11 16.39 9.62
CA PRO A 164 -18.81 15.17 9.99
C PRO A 164 -19.48 14.51 8.79
N LEU A 165 -19.91 13.26 8.96
CA LEU A 165 -20.69 12.57 7.94
C LEU A 165 -22.07 13.23 7.73
N THR A 166 -22.41 13.54 6.49
CA THR A 166 -23.70 14.14 6.13
C THR A 166 -24.77 13.08 5.83
N GLU A 167 -26.05 13.42 6.00
CA GLU A 167 -27.15 12.50 5.68
C GLU A 167 -27.17 12.05 4.20
N GLU A 168 -26.71 12.91 3.28
CA GLU A 168 -26.62 12.58 1.85
C GLU A 168 -25.52 11.53 1.60
N GLU A 169 -24.38 11.61 2.27
CA GLU A 169 -23.32 10.59 2.19
C GLU A 169 -23.79 9.26 2.77
N VAL A 170 -24.53 9.29 3.89
CA VAL A 170 -25.19 8.10 4.44
C VAL A 170 -26.14 7.50 3.41
N ARG A 171 -27.00 8.31 2.78
CA ARG A 171 -27.92 7.85 1.73
C ARG A 171 -27.21 7.28 0.50
N LYS A 172 -26.01 7.78 0.18
CA LYS A 172 -25.13 7.25 -0.87
C LYS A 172 -24.43 5.94 -0.49
N GLY A 173 -24.66 5.42 0.71
CA GLY A 173 -24.14 4.12 1.14
C GLY A 173 -22.73 4.18 1.73
N TRP A 174 -22.23 5.36 2.14
CA TRP A 174 -20.86 5.49 2.64
C TRP A 174 -20.61 4.66 3.90
N VAL A 175 -21.60 4.58 4.79
CA VAL A 175 -21.54 3.78 6.02
C VAL A 175 -21.49 2.29 5.69
N GLU A 176 -22.37 1.83 4.81
CA GLU A 176 -22.46 0.44 4.38
C GLU A 176 -21.17 0.00 3.70
N ASN A 177 -20.62 0.82 2.80
CA ASN A 177 -19.35 0.58 2.14
C ASN A 177 -18.19 0.50 3.14
N HIS A 178 -18.19 1.38 4.15
CA HIS A 178 -17.20 1.36 5.22
C HIS A 178 -17.30 0.10 6.09
N LEU A 179 -18.51 -0.31 6.47
CA LEU A 179 -18.75 -1.54 7.22
C LEU A 179 -18.35 -2.77 6.42
N ASP A 180 -18.67 -2.80 5.12
CA ASP A 180 -18.24 -3.85 4.20
C ASP A 180 -16.70 -3.93 4.15
N PHE A 181 -16.02 -2.79 4.06
CA PHE A 181 -14.56 -2.73 4.11
C PHE A 181 -14.02 -3.33 5.42
N ILE A 182 -14.52 -2.89 6.58
CA ILE A 182 -14.07 -3.39 7.89
C ILE A 182 -14.25 -4.91 7.99
N GLN A 183 -15.41 -5.43 7.56
CA GLN A 183 -15.72 -6.84 7.69
C GLN A 183 -14.90 -7.72 6.72
N ARG A 184 -14.60 -7.20 5.53
CA ARG A 184 -13.91 -7.95 4.46
C ARG A 184 -12.39 -7.79 4.49
N ARG A 185 -11.85 -6.75 5.13
CA ARG A 185 -10.40 -6.55 5.22
C ARG A 185 -9.75 -7.71 6.00
N LYS A 186 -8.90 -8.47 5.30
CA LYS A 186 -8.08 -9.56 5.88
C LYS A 186 -6.59 -9.28 5.83
N LEU A 187 -6.14 -8.58 4.79
CA LEU A 187 -4.74 -8.22 4.58
C LEU A 187 -4.66 -6.74 4.19
N CYS A 188 -3.65 -6.03 4.71
CA CYS A 188 -3.34 -4.64 4.37
C CYS A 188 -1.94 -4.59 3.76
N MET A 189 -1.77 -3.83 2.68
CA MET A 189 -0.50 -3.62 2.00
C MET A 189 -0.21 -2.13 1.98
N MET A 190 1.02 -1.75 2.35
CA MET A 190 1.47 -0.37 2.35
C MET A 190 2.80 -0.30 1.60
N TYR A 191 2.87 0.56 0.59
CA TYR A 191 4.12 0.89 -0.09
C TYR A 191 4.58 2.26 0.39
N MET A 192 5.80 2.34 0.94
CA MET A 192 6.37 3.60 1.40
C MET A 192 7.25 4.20 0.29
N ILE A 193 6.81 5.30 -0.31
CA ILE A 193 7.59 6.03 -1.34
C ILE A 193 8.74 6.80 -0.70
N ASP A 194 8.50 7.42 0.44
CA ASP A 194 9.54 8.15 1.18
C ASP A 194 9.43 7.78 2.65
N ASN A 195 10.57 7.44 3.24
CA ASN A 195 10.68 7.11 4.64
C ASN A 195 11.95 7.76 5.22
N SER A 196 11.94 8.05 6.52
CA SER A 196 13.09 8.62 7.21
C SER A 196 14.13 7.56 7.62
N GLY A 197 13.90 6.30 7.27
CA GLY A 197 14.66 5.15 7.77
C GLY A 197 15.40 4.46 6.64
N GLY A 198 16.51 5.07 6.19
CA GLY A 198 17.65 4.44 5.53
C GLY A 198 17.40 3.64 4.24
N SER A 199 18.10 4.01 3.16
CA SER A 199 18.28 3.16 1.97
C SER A 199 19.03 1.87 2.32
#